data_AF-A0A1G2DPX6-F1
#
_entry.id   AF-A0A1G2DPX6-F1
#
_cell.length_a   1.000
_cell.length_b   1.000
_cell.length_c   1.000
_cell.angle_alpha   90.00
_cell.angle_beta   90.00
_cell.angle_gamma   90.00
#
_symmetry.space_group_name_H-M   'P 1'
#
loop_
_entity.id
_entity.type
_entity.pdbx_description
1 polymer ?
#
loop_
_entity_poly.entity_id
_entity_poly.type
_entity_poly.pdbx_seq_one_letter_code
_entity_poly.pdbx_strand_id
1 'polypeptide(L)'
;MRIFTHVNPDLDALMSVVAARLYYPAARGAEIILKPANWDGAGMDPDDIAVDMEAGGRGMKGEKGDGVVHSCFALIMTKYAPTAECLALAPVIAYVDAQDAHGNAIKYLVPTASSEARDILDATSLSARVSWLRMIFKGDVTRIVRRLEEEFLGMLDVGRSRLRSEEEANSAELFADGAVALTVDLSVGVTIALFKRGVRLVVFQNKDGVGICREQDETLRMDHPLFRQVVVAAGEEIGNGVGNGKWFAHPAGFVFARGTSKSPASPMQTPSRVNPRDLVRVAVELLAEATQAKVAD
;
A
#
# COMPACT_ATOMS: atom_id res chain seq x y z
N MET A 1 -23.98 -1.46 25.05
CA MET A 1 -22.63 -2.05 25.01
C MET A 1 -21.60 -0.94 25.14
N ARG A 2 -20.57 -1.18 25.95
CA ARG A 2 -19.42 -0.32 26.21
C ARG A 2 -18.14 -1.06 25.83
N ILE A 3 -17.16 -0.31 25.35
CA ILE A 3 -15.79 -0.76 25.14
C ILE A 3 -14.93 -0.06 26.18
N PHE A 4 -14.34 -0.84 27.08
CA PHE A 4 -13.40 -0.35 28.07
C PHE A 4 -11.97 -0.44 27.52
N THR A 5 -11.19 0.61 27.72
CA THR A 5 -9.75 0.63 27.42
C THR A 5 -9.02 1.45 28.48
N HIS A 6 -7.70 1.33 28.54
CA HIS A 6 -6.93 2.04 29.56
C HIS A 6 -6.90 3.56 29.35
N VAL A 7 -6.74 4.31 30.45
CA VAL A 7 -6.47 5.77 30.41
C VAL A 7 -5.18 6.03 29.65
N ASN A 8 -5.15 7.11 28.87
CA ASN A 8 -4.08 7.42 27.92
C ASN A 8 -3.81 6.28 26.90
N PRO A 9 -4.85 5.80 26.19
CA PRO A 9 -4.79 4.62 25.33
C PRO A 9 -3.74 4.79 24.23
N ASP A 10 -2.75 3.91 24.18
CA ASP A 10 -1.68 3.94 23.17
C ASP A 10 -2.17 3.49 21.78
N LEU A 11 -1.22 3.21 20.86
CA LEU A 11 -1.58 2.79 19.52
C LEU A 11 -2.35 1.45 19.52
N ASP A 12 -1.92 0.46 20.32
CA ASP A 12 -2.59 -0.84 20.34
C ASP A 12 -3.99 -0.71 20.92
N ALA A 13 -4.14 -0.03 22.06
CA ALA A 13 -5.44 0.25 22.65
C ALA A 13 -6.40 0.97 21.68
N LEU A 14 -5.95 2.03 21.01
CA LEU A 14 -6.78 2.79 20.08
C LEU A 14 -7.18 1.94 18.86
N MET A 15 -6.24 1.21 18.27
CA MET A 15 -6.51 0.35 17.11
C MET A 15 -7.37 -0.85 17.49
N SER A 16 -7.23 -1.38 18.70
CA SER A 16 -8.10 -2.42 19.27
C SER A 16 -9.55 -1.94 19.39
N VAL A 17 -9.77 -0.71 19.85
CA VAL A 17 -11.12 -0.12 19.88
C VAL A 17 -11.69 0.02 18.47
N VAL A 18 -10.88 0.52 17.51
CA VAL A 18 -11.28 0.63 16.09
C VAL A 18 -11.69 -0.74 15.54
N ALA A 19 -10.85 -1.75 15.69
CA ALA A 19 -11.11 -3.11 15.22
C ALA A 19 -12.35 -3.71 15.89
N ALA A 20 -12.51 -3.52 17.20
CA ALA A 20 -13.69 -4.00 17.92
C ALA A 20 -14.97 -3.36 17.36
N ARG A 21 -15.01 -2.05 17.14
CA ARG A 21 -16.22 -1.37 16.61
C ARG A 21 -16.59 -1.82 15.20
N LEU A 22 -15.62 -2.28 14.41
CA LEU A 22 -15.83 -2.76 13.05
C LEU A 22 -16.18 -4.25 12.97
N TYR A 23 -15.54 -5.09 13.79
CA TYR A 23 -15.59 -6.55 13.62
C TYR A 23 -16.19 -7.30 14.80
N TYR A 24 -16.14 -6.75 16.01
CA TYR A 24 -16.69 -7.43 17.17
C TYR A 24 -18.24 -7.34 17.16
N PRO A 25 -18.97 -8.46 17.35
CA PRO A 25 -20.43 -8.45 17.35
C PRO A 25 -21.02 -7.44 18.35
N ALA A 26 -21.98 -6.63 17.91
CA ALA A 26 -22.66 -5.61 18.71
C ALA A 26 -21.81 -4.44 19.23
N ALA A 27 -20.51 -4.36 18.91
CA ALA A 27 -19.63 -3.26 19.31
C ALA A 27 -19.77 -2.00 18.44
N ARG A 28 -20.50 -2.08 17.32
CA ARG A 28 -20.70 -0.94 16.42
C ARG A 28 -21.38 0.21 17.16
N GLY A 29 -20.70 1.36 17.23
CA GLY A 29 -21.22 2.53 17.93
C GLY A 29 -21.20 2.42 19.45
N ALA A 30 -20.58 1.39 20.03
CA ALA A 30 -20.41 1.26 21.47
C ALA A 30 -19.72 2.51 22.06
N GLU A 31 -20.11 2.83 23.30
CA GLU A 31 -19.52 3.92 24.08
C GLU A 31 -18.12 3.51 24.57
N ILE A 32 -17.16 4.43 24.49
CA ILE A 32 -15.78 4.17 24.91
C ILE A 32 -15.61 4.68 26.34
N ILE A 33 -15.25 3.79 27.27
CA ILE A 33 -15.05 4.10 28.68
C ILE A 33 -13.58 3.90 29.04
N LEU A 34 -12.96 4.94 29.60
CA LEU A 34 -11.56 4.88 30.03
C LEU A 34 -11.46 4.45 31.50
N LYS A 35 -10.57 3.50 31.77
CA LYS A 35 -10.28 3.00 33.12
C LYS A 35 -8.77 2.88 33.36
N PRO A 36 -8.29 2.87 34.61
CA PRO A 36 -6.90 2.54 34.89
C PRO A 36 -6.52 1.17 34.28
N ALA A 37 -5.28 1.01 33.81
CA ALA A 37 -4.84 -0.24 33.18
C ALA A 37 -4.96 -1.48 34.10
N ASN A 38 -4.87 -1.26 35.42
CA ASN A 38 -5.04 -2.28 36.47
C ASN A 38 -6.47 -2.39 37.01
N TRP A 39 -7.46 -1.80 36.32
CA TRP A 39 -8.86 -1.93 36.71
C TRP A 39 -9.32 -3.40 36.67
N ASP A 40 -10.18 -3.77 37.60
CA ASP A 40 -10.62 -5.14 37.89
C ASP A 40 -11.87 -5.58 37.12
N GLY A 41 -12.38 -4.74 36.22
CA GLY A 41 -13.60 -5.02 35.46
C GLY A 41 -14.90 -4.78 36.23
N ALA A 42 -14.84 -4.23 37.46
CA ALA A 42 -16.03 -3.95 38.25
C ALA A 42 -16.98 -2.96 37.53
N GLY A 43 -18.22 -3.39 37.29
CA GLY A 43 -19.26 -2.60 36.61
C GLY A 43 -19.38 -2.86 35.11
N MET A 44 -18.65 -3.82 34.55
CA MET A 44 -18.88 -4.35 33.20
C MET A 44 -20.12 -5.23 33.15
N ASP A 45 -21.04 -4.92 32.24
CA ASP A 45 -22.16 -5.80 31.92
C ASP A 45 -21.66 -7.04 31.15
N PRO A 46 -22.48 -8.11 31.01
CA PRO A 46 -22.08 -9.30 30.27
C PRO A 46 -21.69 -9.05 28.81
N ASP A 47 -22.34 -8.09 28.16
CA ASP A 47 -22.12 -7.76 26.74
C ASP A 47 -21.02 -6.71 26.53
N ASP A 48 -20.46 -6.14 27.60
CA ASP A 48 -19.36 -5.20 27.49
C ASP A 48 -18.04 -5.92 27.26
N ILE A 49 -17.11 -5.24 26.57
CA ILE A 49 -15.76 -5.75 26.34
C ILE A 49 -14.74 -4.78 26.92
N ALA A 50 -13.62 -5.33 27.38
CA ALA A 50 -12.41 -4.56 27.66
C ALA A 50 -11.33 -4.98 26.67
N VAL A 51 -10.65 -4.02 26.07
CA VAL A 51 -9.59 -4.24 25.08
C VAL A 51 -8.29 -3.62 25.56
N ASP A 52 -7.18 -4.28 25.26
CA ASP A 52 -5.83 -3.94 25.70
C ASP A 52 -5.72 -3.66 27.22
N MET A 53 -6.39 -4.50 28.01
CA MET A 53 -6.30 -4.50 29.46
C MET A 53 -6.81 -5.81 30.04
N GLU A 54 -6.44 -6.12 31.28
CA GLU A 54 -6.80 -7.39 31.90
C GLU A 54 -8.24 -7.42 32.44
N ALA A 55 -8.73 -6.29 32.99
CA ALA A 55 -10.09 -6.13 33.50
C ALA A 55 -10.55 -7.30 34.40
N GLY A 56 -9.71 -7.70 35.37
CA GLY A 56 -10.00 -8.82 36.27
C GLY A 56 -10.11 -10.19 35.58
N GLY A 57 -9.42 -10.36 34.45
CA GLY A 57 -9.46 -11.59 33.64
C GLY A 57 -10.57 -11.62 32.59
N ARG A 58 -11.37 -10.54 32.48
CA ARG A 58 -12.45 -10.42 31.47
C ARG A 58 -12.03 -9.66 30.21
N GLY A 59 -10.86 -9.03 30.22
CA GLY A 59 -10.38 -8.23 29.10
C GLY A 59 -9.67 -9.05 28.02
N MET A 60 -9.69 -8.54 26.80
CA MET A 60 -8.88 -9.04 25.69
C MET A 60 -7.50 -8.39 25.78
N LYS A 61 -6.49 -9.23 25.87
CA LYS A 61 -5.08 -8.86 25.82
C LYS A 61 -4.40 -9.80 24.84
N GLY A 62 -3.46 -9.30 24.05
CA GLY A 62 -2.82 -10.16 23.08
C GLY A 62 -2.04 -11.30 23.74
N GLU A 63 -1.88 -12.38 22.98
CA GLU A 63 -1.41 -13.66 23.51
C GLU A 63 0.10 -13.68 23.63
N LYS A 64 0.61 -14.37 24.66
CA LYS A 64 2.02 -14.72 24.77
C LYS A 64 2.29 -15.95 23.91
N GLY A 65 2.95 -15.74 22.77
CA GLY A 65 3.44 -16.79 21.88
C GLY A 65 4.94 -16.62 21.66
N ASP A 66 5.71 -17.70 21.64
CA ASP A 66 7.15 -17.68 21.27
C ASP A 66 8.03 -16.68 22.08
N GLY A 67 7.63 -16.35 23.30
CA GLY A 67 8.33 -15.38 24.15
C GLY A 67 8.01 -13.91 23.85
N VAL A 68 7.09 -13.64 22.93
CA VAL A 68 6.60 -12.31 22.55
C VAL A 68 5.13 -12.16 22.98
N VAL A 69 4.76 -10.98 23.48
CA VAL A 69 3.35 -10.60 23.68
C VAL A 69 2.90 -9.95 22.39
N HIS A 70 1.95 -10.56 21.69
CA HIS A 70 1.31 -9.94 20.53
C HIS A 70 0.33 -8.85 20.98
N SER A 71 0.01 -7.94 20.08
CA SER A 71 -0.94 -6.84 20.28
C SER A 71 -2.38 -7.34 20.42
N CYS A 72 -3.16 -6.65 21.25
CA CYS A 72 -4.61 -6.89 21.36
C CYS A 72 -5.31 -6.63 20.01
N PHE A 73 -4.83 -5.67 19.24
CA PHE A 73 -5.36 -5.37 17.91
C PHE A 73 -5.22 -6.57 16.97
N ALA A 74 -4.04 -7.19 16.91
CA ALA A 74 -3.83 -8.39 16.08
C ALA A 74 -4.74 -9.56 16.51
N LEU A 75 -4.97 -9.73 17.81
CA LEU A 75 -5.89 -10.74 18.34
C LEU A 75 -7.33 -10.51 17.84
N ILE A 76 -7.83 -9.27 17.95
CA ILE A 76 -9.19 -8.93 17.50
C ILE A 76 -9.32 -9.14 15.99
N MET A 77 -8.35 -8.68 15.20
CA MET A 77 -8.34 -8.89 13.76
C MET A 77 -8.41 -10.38 13.40
N THR A 78 -7.53 -11.19 13.99
CA THR A 78 -7.44 -12.62 13.69
C THR A 78 -8.72 -13.38 14.08
N LYS A 79 -9.37 -12.99 15.17
CA LYS A 79 -10.53 -13.69 15.71
C LYS A 79 -11.86 -13.28 15.08
N TYR A 80 -11.99 -12.01 14.66
CA TYR A 80 -13.28 -11.44 14.28
C TYR A 80 -13.32 -10.86 12.86
N ALA A 81 -12.18 -10.43 12.29
CA ALA A 81 -12.19 -9.87 10.94
C ALA A 81 -12.17 -11.00 9.87
N PRO A 82 -12.78 -10.78 8.69
CA PRO A 82 -12.67 -11.73 7.59
C PRO A 82 -11.21 -11.94 7.16
N THR A 83 -10.84 -13.17 6.76
CA THR A 83 -9.48 -13.50 6.31
C THR A 83 -8.99 -12.58 5.20
N ALA A 84 -9.85 -12.23 4.24
CA ALA A 84 -9.50 -11.32 3.14
C ALA A 84 -9.12 -9.91 3.63
N GLU A 85 -9.74 -9.43 4.71
CA GLU A 85 -9.43 -8.12 5.29
C GLU A 85 -8.16 -8.17 6.13
N CYS A 86 -7.93 -9.29 6.85
CA CYS A 86 -6.66 -9.53 7.52
C CYS A 86 -5.48 -9.52 6.52
N LEU A 87 -5.63 -10.16 5.35
CA LEU A 87 -4.62 -10.12 4.28
C LEU A 87 -4.42 -8.69 3.74
N ALA A 88 -5.51 -7.96 3.49
CA ALA A 88 -5.43 -6.59 3.00
C ALA A 88 -4.70 -5.67 4.00
N LEU A 89 -4.96 -5.85 5.29
CA LEU A 89 -4.43 -5.06 6.40
C LEU A 89 -3.16 -5.65 7.03
N ALA A 90 -2.59 -6.71 6.47
CA ALA A 90 -1.43 -7.39 7.06
C ALA A 90 -0.27 -6.45 7.44
N PRO A 91 0.11 -5.42 6.64
CA PRO A 91 1.14 -4.46 7.05
C PRO A 91 0.75 -3.60 8.26
N VAL A 92 -0.53 -3.25 8.40
CA VAL A 92 -1.03 -2.46 9.53
C VAL A 92 -1.02 -3.32 10.79
N ILE A 93 -1.49 -4.58 10.68
CA ILE A 93 -1.43 -5.58 11.76
C ILE A 93 0.02 -5.77 12.21
N ALA A 94 0.94 -6.04 11.29
CA ALA A 94 2.35 -6.22 11.61
C ALA A 94 3.00 -4.97 12.23
N TYR A 95 2.62 -3.77 11.79
CA TYR A 95 3.14 -2.53 12.36
C TYR A 95 2.70 -2.33 13.82
N VAL A 96 1.39 -2.46 14.10
CA VAL A 96 0.85 -2.28 15.46
C VAL A 96 1.40 -3.36 16.39
N ASP A 97 1.48 -4.60 15.91
CA ASP A 97 2.06 -5.72 16.68
C ASP A 97 3.52 -5.47 17.04
N ALA A 98 4.34 -5.06 16.06
CA ALA A 98 5.73 -4.73 16.31
C ALA A 98 5.91 -3.52 17.24
N GLN A 99 5.00 -2.54 17.17
CA GLN A 99 5.04 -1.37 18.05
C GLN A 99 4.76 -1.75 19.50
N ASP A 100 3.76 -2.61 19.73
CA ASP A 100 3.40 -3.09 21.07
C ASP A 100 4.50 -4.02 21.65
N ALA A 101 4.91 -5.02 20.88
CA ALA A 101 5.87 -6.02 21.30
C ALA A 101 7.29 -5.48 21.54
N HIS A 102 7.72 -4.49 20.76
CA HIS A 102 9.12 -4.03 20.73
C HIS A 102 9.31 -2.56 21.07
N GLY A 103 8.23 -1.79 21.24
CA GLY A 103 8.27 -0.35 21.54
C GLY A 103 8.75 0.54 20.38
N ASN A 104 9.27 -0.03 19.29
CA ASN A 104 9.65 0.68 18.08
C ASN A 104 9.49 -0.22 16.85
N ALA A 105 8.35 -0.10 16.17
CA ALA A 105 8.04 -0.92 15.00
C ALA A 105 9.04 -0.73 13.84
N ILE A 106 9.50 0.50 13.59
CA ILE A 106 10.36 0.80 12.44
C ILE A 106 11.75 0.19 12.60
N LYS A 107 12.35 0.31 13.78
CA LYS A 107 13.64 -0.31 14.09
C LYS A 107 13.57 -1.83 14.02
N TYR A 108 12.44 -2.41 14.40
CA TYR A 108 12.23 -3.86 14.34
C TYR A 108 12.00 -4.36 12.90
N LEU A 109 11.07 -3.74 12.16
CA LEU A 109 10.68 -4.17 10.81
C LEU A 109 11.70 -3.80 9.73
N VAL A 110 12.47 -2.72 9.93
CA VAL A 110 13.48 -2.23 8.97
C VAL A 110 14.82 -1.96 9.67
N PRO A 111 15.50 -3.02 10.17
CA PRO A 111 16.69 -2.87 11.02
C PRO A 111 17.87 -2.23 10.28
N THR A 112 17.91 -2.31 8.96
CA THR A 112 18.99 -1.78 8.11
C THR A 112 18.78 -0.33 7.67
N ALA A 113 17.64 0.29 8.00
CA ALA A 113 17.40 1.69 7.64
C ALA A 113 18.44 2.64 8.28
N SER A 114 18.92 3.60 7.50
CA SER A 114 19.73 4.71 8.02
C SER A 114 18.98 5.51 9.09
N SER A 115 19.69 6.29 9.92
CA SER A 115 19.06 7.16 10.91
C SER A 115 18.09 8.15 10.26
N GLU A 116 18.49 8.79 9.16
CA GLU A 116 17.65 9.75 8.43
C GLU A 116 16.37 9.08 7.90
N ALA A 117 16.49 7.88 7.32
CA ALA A 117 15.32 7.13 6.87
C ALA A 117 14.38 6.75 8.02
N ARG A 118 14.94 6.40 9.19
CA ARG A 118 14.12 6.10 10.39
C ARG A 118 13.39 7.34 10.88
N ASP A 119 14.03 8.49 10.93
CA ASP A 119 13.39 9.75 11.35
C ASP A 119 12.21 10.11 10.43
N ILE A 120 12.37 9.93 9.11
CA ILE A 120 11.30 10.16 8.12
C ILE A 120 10.15 9.17 8.32
N LEU A 121 10.46 7.88 8.52
CA LEU A 121 9.46 6.84 8.75
C LEU A 121 8.71 7.09 10.07
N ASP A 122 9.43 7.41 11.14
CA ASP A 122 8.85 7.71 12.45
C ASP A 122 7.86 8.86 12.34
N ALA A 123 8.24 9.93 11.64
CA ALA A 123 7.39 11.11 11.40
C ALA A 123 6.17 10.86 10.51
N THR A 124 6.13 9.77 9.75
CA THR A 124 5.02 9.43 8.83
C THR A 124 4.23 8.19 9.26
N SER A 125 4.56 7.63 10.41
CA SER A 125 4.00 6.40 10.94
C SER A 125 2.61 6.53 11.58
N LEU A 126 1.96 5.40 11.85
CA LEU A 126 0.72 5.36 12.65
C LEU A 126 0.94 5.88 14.07
N SER A 127 2.11 5.64 14.67
CA SER A 127 2.48 6.16 16.00
C SER A 127 2.53 7.70 16.00
N ALA A 128 3.15 8.29 14.97
CA ALA A 128 3.13 9.74 14.78
C ALA A 128 1.71 10.26 14.53
N ARG A 129 0.92 9.53 13.73
CA ARG A 129 -0.47 9.91 13.46
C ARG A 129 -1.31 9.99 14.72
N VAL A 130 -1.25 8.97 15.59
CA VAL A 130 -1.91 8.99 16.91
C VAL A 130 -1.45 10.19 17.74
N SER A 131 -0.15 10.48 17.74
CA SER A 131 0.41 11.61 18.48
C SER A 131 -0.15 12.96 17.98
N TRP A 132 -0.27 13.14 16.67
CA TRP A 132 -0.89 14.34 16.09
C TRP A 132 -2.37 14.45 16.44
N LEU A 133 -3.13 13.36 16.35
CA LEU A 133 -4.55 13.36 16.70
C LEU A 133 -4.77 13.69 18.18
N ARG A 134 -3.92 13.18 19.07
CA ARG A 134 -3.93 13.55 20.50
C ARG A 134 -3.71 15.04 20.72
N MET A 135 -2.79 15.67 19.97
CA MET A 135 -2.57 17.11 20.04
C MET A 135 -3.75 17.91 19.51
N ILE A 136 -4.31 17.53 18.35
CA ILE A 136 -5.43 18.23 17.70
C ILE A 136 -6.69 18.15 18.55
N PHE A 137 -7.02 16.96 19.05
CA PHE A 137 -8.24 16.70 19.80
C PHE A 137 -8.06 16.80 21.32
N LYS A 138 -6.90 17.26 21.80
CA LYS A 138 -6.58 17.46 23.23
C LYS A 138 -6.90 16.22 24.08
N GLY A 139 -6.64 15.03 23.54
CA GLY A 139 -6.91 13.76 24.21
C GLY A 139 -8.37 13.28 24.20
N ASP A 140 -9.29 13.90 23.46
CA ASP A 140 -10.65 13.37 23.25
C ASP A 140 -10.60 12.05 22.46
N VAL A 141 -10.63 10.94 23.20
CA VAL A 141 -10.49 9.57 22.66
C VAL A 141 -11.59 9.25 21.66
N THR A 142 -12.82 9.70 21.89
CA THR A 142 -13.94 9.42 20.97
C THR A 142 -13.70 10.05 19.60
N ARG A 143 -13.17 11.28 19.56
CA ARG A 143 -12.80 11.93 18.29
C ARG A 143 -11.57 11.29 17.63
N ILE A 144 -10.58 10.89 18.44
CA ILE A 144 -9.39 10.19 17.94
C ILE A 144 -9.79 8.87 17.28
N VAL A 145 -10.56 8.02 17.97
CA VAL A 145 -11.03 6.73 17.46
C VAL A 145 -11.86 6.91 16.19
N ARG A 146 -12.79 7.88 16.15
CA ARG A 146 -13.56 8.15 14.94
C ARG A 146 -12.68 8.51 13.74
N ARG A 147 -11.62 9.31 13.94
CA ARG A 147 -10.68 9.65 12.87
C ARG A 147 -9.86 8.43 12.43
N LEU A 148 -9.43 7.61 13.38
CA LEU A 148 -8.71 6.38 13.09
C LEU A 148 -9.59 5.35 12.38
N GLU A 149 -10.88 5.27 12.66
CA GLU A 149 -11.84 4.43 11.93
C GLU A 149 -11.91 4.83 10.45
N GLU A 150 -12.02 6.14 10.16
CA GLU A 150 -12.02 6.66 8.77
C GLU A 150 -10.71 6.29 8.05
N GLU A 151 -9.57 6.46 8.72
CA GLU A 151 -8.25 6.14 8.17
C GLU A 151 -8.05 4.63 7.97
N PHE A 152 -8.51 3.82 8.92
CA PHE A 152 -8.45 2.37 8.87
C PHE A 152 -9.22 1.81 7.66
N LEU A 153 -10.43 2.32 7.39
CA LEU A 153 -11.20 1.94 6.21
C LEU A 153 -10.48 2.34 4.91
N GLY A 154 -9.84 3.51 4.89
CA GLY A 154 -8.98 3.91 3.77
C GLY A 154 -7.78 2.98 3.56
N MET A 155 -7.12 2.57 4.65
CA MET A 155 -6.02 1.59 4.60
C MET A 155 -6.50 0.23 4.09
N LEU A 156 -7.69 -0.21 4.50
CA LEU A 156 -8.31 -1.43 4.02
C LEU A 156 -8.58 -1.37 2.50
N ASP A 157 -9.13 -0.26 2.00
CA ASP A 157 -9.39 -0.10 0.57
C ASP A 157 -8.09 -0.05 -0.25
N VAL A 158 -7.04 0.60 0.24
CA VAL A 158 -5.71 0.57 -0.36
C VAL A 158 -5.14 -0.86 -0.35
N GLY A 159 -5.27 -1.57 0.77
CA GLY A 159 -4.83 -2.96 0.89
C GLY A 159 -5.56 -3.91 -0.06
N ARG A 160 -6.88 -3.78 -0.19
CA ARG A 160 -7.69 -4.51 -1.19
C ARG A 160 -7.27 -4.16 -2.61
N SER A 161 -7.02 -2.88 -2.89
CA SER A 161 -6.54 -2.46 -4.20
C SER A 161 -5.18 -3.09 -4.53
N ARG A 162 -4.27 -3.16 -3.56
CA ARG A 162 -2.97 -3.83 -3.73
C ARG A 162 -3.14 -5.31 -4.06
N LEU A 163 -3.96 -6.04 -3.29
CA LEU A 163 -4.21 -7.47 -3.55
C LEU A 163 -4.84 -7.71 -4.92
N ARG A 164 -5.80 -6.87 -5.32
CA ARG A 164 -6.36 -6.92 -6.69
C ARG A 164 -5.31 -6.69 -7.75
N SER A 165 -4.43 -5.69 -7.57
CA SER A 165 -3.35 -5.43 -8.53
C SER A 165 -2.33 -6.56 -8.61
N GLU A 166 -2.08 -7.27 -7.51
CA GLU A 166 -1.26 -8.48 -7.52
C GLU A 166 -1.93 -9.61 -8.32
N GLU A 167 -3.24 -9.80 -8.17
CA GLU A 167 -3.98 -10.78 -8.97
C GLU A 167 -4.04 -10.39 -10.45
N GLU A 168 -4.37 -9.14 -10.75
CA GLU A 168 -4.40 -8.58 -12.11
C GLU A 168 -3.05 -8.74 -12.83
N ALA A 169 -1.94 -8.58 -12.11
CA ALA A 169 -0.60 -8.79 -12.65
C ALA A 169 -0.35 -10.24 -13.13
N ASN A 170 -1.13 -11.23 -12.69
CA ASN A 170 -1.05 -12.61 -13.21
C ASN A 170 -1.51 -12.73 -14.67
N SER A 171 -2.28 -11.76 -15.17
CA SER A 171 -2.77 -11.75 -16.55
C SER A 171 -1.79 -11.13 -17.55
N ALA A 172 -0.66 -10.58 -17.08
CA ALA A 172 0.34 -9.98 -17.95
C ALA A 172 1.05 -11.04 -18.82
N GLU A 173 1.24 -10.73 -20.10
CA GLU A 173 2.05 -11.55 -21.02
C GLU A 173 3.53 -11.25 -20.74
N LEU A 174 4.32 -12.29 -20.44
CA LEU A 174 5.73 -12.16 -20.07
C LEU A 174 6.66 -12.53 -21.23
N PHE A 175 7.74 -11.79 -21.38
CA PHE A 175 8.77 -11.95 -22.40
C PHE A 175 10.17 -11.86 -21.79
N ALA A 176 11.18 -12.35 -22.52
CA ALA A 176 12.60 -12.33 -22.10
C ALA A 176 12.79 -12.87 -20.67
N ASP A 177 12.36 -14.11 -20.46
CA ASP A 177 12.44 -14.81 -19.17
C ASP A 177 11.79 -14.03 -18.00
N GLY A 178 10.73 -13.26 -18.30
CA GLY A 178 9.99 -12.47 -17.32
C GLY A 178 10.50 -11.04 -17.12
N ALA A 179 11.57 -10.62 -17.81
CA ALA A 179 12.11 -9.27 -17.68
C ALA A 179 11.24 -8.18 -18.34
N VAL A 180 10.39 -8.53 -19.29
CA VAL A 180 9.44 -7.60 -19.95
C VAL A 180 8.03 -8.13 -19.79
N ALA A 181 7.10 -7.25 -19.41
CA ALA A 181 5.68 -7.57 -19.34
C ALA A 181 4.86 -6.70 -20.30
N LEU A 182 3.81 -7.29 -20.88
CA LEU A 182 2.73 -6.58 -21.57
C LEU A 182 1.43 -6.75 -20.78
N THR A 183 0.79 -5.64 -20.45
CA THR A 183 -0.51 -5.64 -19.74
C THR A 183 -1.54 -4.80 -20.49
N VAL A 184 -2.79 -5.25 -20.46
CA VAL A 184 -3.94 -4.51 -20.97
C VAL A 184 -4.73 -3.93 -19.80
N ASP A 185 -5.29 -2.73 -19.97
CA ASP A 185 -6.07 -2.01 -18.95
C ASP A 185 -5.34 -1.88 -17.61
N LEU A 186 -4.12 -1.34 -17.68
CA LEU A 186 -3.22 -1.15 -16.55
C LEU A 186 -3.87 -0.29 -15.45
N SER A 187 -4.12 -0.92 -14.30
CA SER A 187 -4.41 -0.23 -13.04
C SER A 187 -3.10 0.24 -12.38
N VAL A 188 -3.18 1.29 -11.55
CA VAL A 188 -2.00 1.98 -10.97
C VAL A 188 -1.10 1.02 -10.18
N GLY A 189 -1.66 -0.01 -9.54
CA GLY A 189 -0.89 -0.94 -8.72
C GLY A 189 -0.24 -2.11 -9.47
N VAL A 190 -0.66 -2.39 -10.71
CA VAL A 190 -0.18 -3.57 -11.47
C VAL A 190 1.30 -3.44 -11.83
N THR A 191 1.76 -2.25 -12.20
CA THR A 191 3.20 -2.02 -12.47
C THR A 191 4.05 -2.34 -11.25
N ILE A 192 3.65 -1.88 -10.07
CA ILE A 192 4.35 -2.14 -8.81
C ILE A 192 4.37 -3.66 -8.51
N ALA A 193 3.27 -4.36 -8.75
CA ALA A 193 3.19 -5.80 -8.55
C ALA A 193 4.12 -6.57 -9.52
N LEU A 194 4.18 -6.16 -10.79
CA LEU A 194 5.07 -6.76 -11.81
C LEU A 194 6.55 -6.52 -11.48
N PHE A 195 6.88 -5.29 -11.09
CA PHE A 195 8.20 -4.87 -10.65
C PHE A 195 8.74 -5.69 -9.48
N LYS A 196 7.92 -5.94 -8.46
CA LYS A 196 8.25 -6.86 -7.35
C LYS A 196 8.52 -8.30 -7.78
N ARG A 197 8.04 -8.73 -8.96
CA ARG A 197 8.28 -10.06 -9.52
C ARG A 197 9.54 -10.13 -10.38
N GLY A 198 10.31 -9.04 -10.47
CA GLY A 198 11.54 -8.96 -11.25
C GLY A 198 11.33 -8.53 -12.70
N VAL A 199 10.12 -8.11 -13.09
CA VAL A 199 9.91 -7.44 -14.38
C VAL A 199 10.72 -6.14 -14.37
N ARG A 200 11.49 -5.87 -15.41
CA ARG A 200 12.30 -4.64 -15.54
C ARG A 200 11.56 -3.57 -16.31
N LEU A 201 10.79 -3.96 -17.32
CA LEU A 201 10.04 -3.08 -18.22
C LEU A 201 8.58 -3.54 -18.35
N VAL A 202 7.65 -2.59 -18.24
CA VAL A 202 6.22 -2.85 -18.43
C VAL A 202 5.72 -2.04 -19.62
N VAL A 203 5.30 -2.73 -20.67
CA VAL A 203 4.49 -2.17 -21.75
C VAL A 203 3.03 -2.29 -21.35
N PHE A 204 2.26 -1.22 -21.53
CA PHE A 204 0.85 -1.20 -21.21
C PHE A 204 -0.01 -0.70 -22.36
N GLN A 205 -1.21 -1.25 -22.48
CA GLN A 205 -2.25 -0.79 -23.39
C GLN A 205 -3.57 -0.62 -22.62
N ASN A 206 -3.99 0.62 -22.42
CA ASN A 206 -5.30 0.98 -21.86
C ASN A 206 -6.24 1.36 -23.00
N LYS A 207 -7.54 1.48 -22.70
CA LYS A 207 -8.57 1.95 -23.65
C LYS A 207 -8.11 3.04 -24.63
N ASP A 208 -7.50 4.11 -24.13
CA ASP A 208 -7.10 5.28 -24.93
C ASP A 208 -5.58 5.51 -24.97
N GLY A 209 -4.79 4.67 -24.31
CA GLY A 209 -3.38 4.95 -24.06
C GLY A 209 -2.47 3.75 -24.19
N VAL A 210 -1.27 3.95 -24.68
CA VAL A 210 -0.23 2.92 -24.77
C VAL A 210 1.08 3.53 -24.35
N GLY A 211 1.95 2.72 -23.77
CA GLY A 211 3.26 3.19 -23.36
C GLY A 211 4.11 2.12 -22.75
N ILE A 212 5.28 2.56 -22.29
CA ILE A 212 6.27 1.74 -21.62
C ILE A 212 6.81 2.49 -20.40
N CYS A 213 7.00 1.77 -19.31
CA CYS A 213 7.68 2.24 -18.11
C CYS A 213 8.71 1.22 -17.62
N ARG A 214 9.60 1.66 -16.74
CA ARG A 214 10.66 0.83 -16.17
C ARG A 214 10.66 0.82 -14.65
N GLU A 215 11.29 -0.21 -14.08
CA GLU A 215 11.70 -0.27 -12.69
C GLU A 215 12.60 0.92 -12.32
N GLN A 216 12.60 1.32 -11.05
CA GLN A 216 13.38 2.46 -10.57
C GLN A 216 14.89 2.30 -10.82
N ASP A 217 15.43 1.09 -10.61
CA ASP A 217 16.86 0.78 -10.73
C ASP A 217 17.31 0.48 -12.17
N GLU A 218 16.38 0.44 -13.13
CA GLU A 218 16.72 0.26 -14.54
C GLU A 218 17.26 1.56 -15.14
N THR A 219 18.39 1.51 -15.85
CA THR A 219 19.01 2.71 -16.44
C THR A 219 18.56 2.96 -17.87
N LEU A 220 18.01 1.96 -18.55
CA LEU A 220 17.50 2.11 -19.91
C LEU A 220 16.44 3.22 -19.96
N ARG A 221 16.57 4.16 -20.90
CA ARG A 221 15.58 5.23 -21.06
C ARG A 221 14.39 4.76 -21.90
N MET A 222 13.18 5.04 -21.43
CA MET A 222 11.93 4.68 -22.13
C MET A 222 11.70 5.48 -23.40
N ASP A 223 12.44 6.57 -23.60
CA ASP A 223 12.40 7.39 -24.80
C ASP A 223 13.61 7.16 -25.73
N HIS A 224 14.24 5.97 -25.62
CA HIS A 224 15.33 5.50 -26.48
C HIS A 224 14.99 5.67 -27.97
N PRO A 225 15.97 6.01 -28.86
CA PRO A 225 15.71 6.20 -30.28
C PRO A 225 14.89 5.08 -30.96
N LEU A 226 15.11 3.82 -30.59
CA LEU A 226 14.33 2.69 -31.13
C LEU A 226 12.84 2.74 -30.73
N PHE A 227 12.51 3.12 -29.48
CA PHE A 227 11.10 3.32 -29.09
C PHE A 227 10.47 4.49 -29.84
N ARG A 228 11.22 5.58 -30.07
CA ARG A 228 10.74 6.72 -30.84
C ARG A 228 10.45 6.34 -32.30
N GLN A 229 11.26 5.47 -32.89
CA GLN A 229 11.03 4.97 -34.24
C GLN A 229 9.71 4.19 -34.35
N VAL A 230 9.35 3.38 -33.34
CA VAL A 230 8.03 2.70 -33.30
C VAL A 230 6.89 3.72 -33.38
N VAL A 231 6.97 4.80 -32.60
CA VAL A 231 5.97 5.87 -32.59
C VAL A 231 5.86 6.57 -33.93
N VAL A 232 7.00 6.95 -34.52
CA VAL A 232 7.04 7.64 -35.82
C VAL A 232 6.55 6.74 -36.96
N ALA A 233 6.93 5.45 -36.94
CA ALA A 233 6.48 4.47 -37.93
C ALA A 233 4.96 4.24 -37.89
N ALA A 234 4.33 4.38 -36.71
CA ALA A 234 2.88 4.36 -36.56
C ALA A 234 2.18 5.66 -37.00
N GLY A 235 2.94 6.67 -37.45
CA GLY A 235 2.43 7.98 -37.86
C GLY A 235 1.96 8.83 -36.68
N GLU A 236 2.53 8.63 -35.51
CA GLU A 236 2.23 9.41 -34.30
C GLU A 236 3.36 10.38 -33.95
N GLU A 237 3.01 11.49 -33.31
CA GLU A 237 3.96 12.55 -32.97
C GLU A 237 4.41 12.46 -31.51
N ILE A 238 5.67 12.83 -31.29
CA ILE A 238 6.26 12.97 -29.95
C ILE A 238 6.20 14.46 -29.56
N GLY A 239 5.78 14.73 -28.33
CA GLY A 239 5.65 16.08 -27.81
C GLY A 239 5.85 16.16 -26.30
N ASN A 240 5.39 17.26 -25.72
CA ASN A 240 5.49 17.55 -24.29
C ASN A 240 4.28 17.05 -23.47
N GLY A 241 3.41 16.21 -24.05
CA GLY A 241 2.38 15.47 -23.31
C GLY A 241 1.19 16.29 -22.79
N VAL A 242 1.08 17.58 -23.10
CA VAL A 242 -0.02 18.42 -22.60
C VAL A 242 -1.09 18.60 -23.67
N GLY A 243 -2.20 17.87 -23.54
CA GLY A 243 -3.49 18.15 -24.19
C GLY A 243 -3.52 18.12 -25.73
N ASN A 244 -2.46 17.62 -26.39
CA ASN A 244 -2.30 17.65 -27.84
C ASN A 244 -2.31 16.27 -28.49
N GLY A 245 -2.62 15.21 -27.73
CA GLY A 245 -2.64 13.84 -28.23
C GLY A 245 -1.27 13.29 -28.65
N LYS A 246 -0.15 13.94 -28.31
CA LYS A 246 1.20 13.49 -28.64
C LYS A 246 1.78 12.59 -27.56
N TRP A 247 2.77 11.77 -27.92
CA TRP A 247 3.54 10.97 -26.99
C TRP A 247 4.35 11.83 -26.03
N PHE A 248 4.28 11.51 -24.74
CA PHE A 248 5.03 12.13 -23.68
C PHE A 248 6.23 11.28 -23.29
N ALA A 249 7.42 11.87 -23.29
CA ALA A 249 8.63 11.30 -22.71
C ALA A 249 8.92 12.00 -21.38
N HIS A 250 8.92 11.26 -20.28
CA HIS A 250 9.28 11.84 -18.99
C HIS A 250 10.76 12.28 -19.03
N PRO A 251 11.13 13.49 -18.56
CA PRO A 251 12.52 13.97 -18.62
C PRO A 251 13.55 13.01 -17.98
N ALA A 252 13.20 12.44 -16.82
CA ALA A 252 13.99 11.42 -16.13
C ALA A 252 14.03 10.04 -16.83
N GLY A 253 13.34 9.87 -17.96
CA GLY A 253 13.44 8.70 -18.83
C GLY A 253 12.73 7.43 -18.34
N PHE A 254 11.90 7.50 -17.29
CA PHE A 254 11.28 6.31 -16.71
C PHE A 254 9.93 5.91 -17.33
N VAL A 255 9.30 6.80 -18.12
CA VAL A 255 8.02 6.57 -18.80
C VAL A 255 8.06 7.20 -20.18
N PHE A 256 7.52 6.49 -21.18
CA PHE A 256 7.22 7.01 -22.51
C PHE A 256 5.84 6.51 -22.95
N ALA A 257 4.87 7.41 -23.09
CA ALA A 257 3.47 7.01 -23.25
C ALA A 257 2.59 8.07 -23.90
N ARG A 258 1.44 7.64 -24.41
CA ARG A 258 0.32 8.47 -24.88
C ARG A 258 -0.96 8.06 -24.15
N GLY A 259 -1.87 8.98 -23.87
CA GLY A 259 -3.21 8.67 -23.35
C GLY A 259 -3.24 8.23 -21.88
N THR A 260 -2.26 8.64 -21.07
CA THR A 260 -2.23 8.38 -19.62
C THR A 260 -2.93 9.51 -18.85
N SER A 261 -3.19 9.36 -17.55
CA SER A 261 -3.74 10.44 -16.72
C SER A 261 -2.85 11.71 -16.70
N LYS A 262 -1.54 11.56 -16.93
CA LYS A 262 -0.58 12.67 -17.02
C LYS A 262 -0.50 13.30 -18.41
N SER A 263 -0.99 12.60 -19.43
CA SER A 263 -1.06 13.06 -20.83
C SER A 263 -2.34 12.51 -21.45
N PRO A 264 -3.51 13.00 -20.99
CA PRO A 264 -4.79 12.44 -21.41
C PRO A 264 -4.96 12.61 -22.91
N ALA A 265 -5.53 11.60 -23.56
CA ALA A 265 -5.81 11.65 -24.99
C ALA A 265 -6.84 12.76 -25.30
N SER A 266 -7.68 13.12 -24.34
CA SER A 266 -8.73 14.14 -24.48
C SER A 266 -8.18 15.54 -24.87
N PRO A 267 -8.82 16.22 -25.84
CA PRO A 267 -10.13 15.86 -26.41
C PRO A 267 -10.08 14.83 -27.54
N MET A 268 -8.90 14.40 -27.99
CA MET A 268 -8.75 13.37 -29.02
C MET A 268 -8.99 11.97 -28.41
N GLN A 269 -10.24 11.53 -28.41
CA GLN A 269 -10.66 10.14 -28.16
C GLN A 269 -10.18 9.16 -29.25
N THR A 270 -8.92 9.30 -29.71
CA THR A 270 -8.35 8.44 -30.73
C THR A 270 -7.36 7.49 -30.08
N PRO A 271 -7.63 6.18 -30.11
CA PRO A 271 -6.68 5.17 -29.66
C PRO A 271 -5.31 5.36 -30.32
N SER A 272 -4.26 4.88 -29.66
CA SER A 272 -2.95 4.84 -30.30
C SER A 272 -2.93 3.83 -31.45
N ARG A 273 -2.28 4.24 -32.53
CA ARG A 273 -1.93 3.41 -33.69
C ARG A 273 -0.69 2.55 -33.43
N VAL A 274 0.07 2.83 -32.37
CA VAL A 274 1.21 2.00 -31.99
C VAL A 274 0.71 0.65 -31.51
N ASN A 275 1.20 -0.42 -32.13
CA ASN A 275 1.01 -1.77 -31.63
C ASN A 275 1.93 -1.98 -30.41
N PRO A 276 1.40 -2.30 -29.22
CA PRO A 276 2.24 -2.47 -28.03
C PRO A 276 3.27 -3.60 -28.19
N ARG A 277 3.03 -4.60 -29.03
CA ARG A 277 4.01 -5.67 -29.30
C ARG A 277 5.27 -5.18 -30.01
N ASP A 278 5.19 -4.08 -30.75
CA ASP A 278 6.38 -3.46 -31.34
C ASP A 278 7.27 -2.82 -30.27
N LEU A 279 6.66 -2.25 -29.22
CA LEU A 279 7.38 -1.77 -28.04
C LEU A 279 7.99 -2.93 -27.25
N VAL A 280 7.25 -4.03 -27.07
CA VAL A 280 7.79 -5.25 -26.44
C VAL A 280 9.01 -5.76 -27.17
N ARG A 281 8.95 -5.86 -28.52
CA ARG A 281 10.08 -6.32 -29.33
C ARG A 281 11.34 -5.47 -29.09
N VAL A 282 11.19 -4.14 -29.14
CA VAL A 282 12.31 -3.21 -28.88
C VAL A 282 12.81 -3.31 -27.44
N ALA A 283 11.91 -3.49 -26.47
CA ALA A 283 12.27 -3.65 -25.07
C ALA A 283 13.12 -4.92 -24.84
N VAL A 284 12.73 -6.05 -25.45
CA VAL A 284 13.48 -7.31 -25.38
C VAL A 284 14.86 -7.16 -26.01
N GLU A 285 14.95 -6.53 -27.19
CA GLU A 285 16.21 -6.27 -27.89
C GLU A 285 17.18 -5.44 -27.03
N LEU A 286 16.72 -4.30 -26.51
CA LEU A 286 17.55 -3.39 -25.71
C LEU A 286 17.99 -4.00 -24.37
N LEU A 287 17.14 -4.83 -23.74
CA LEU A 287 17.54 -5.53 -22.51
C LEU A 287 18.59 -6.60 -22.76
N ALA A 288 18.52 -7.30 -23.90
CA ALA A 288 19.52 -8.29 -24.28
C ALA A 288 20.90 -7.64 -24.48
N GLU A 289 20.96 -6.52 -25.19
CA GLU A 289 22.19 -5.74 -25.40
C GLU A 289 22.78 -5.24 -24.08
N ALA A 290 21.94 -4.65 -23.21
CA ALA A 290 22.38 -4.15 -21.91
C ALA A 290 22.91 -5.26 -20.99
N THR A 291 22.36 -6.48 -21.11
CA THR A 291 22.81 -7.63 -20.32
C THR A 291 24.15 -8.15 -20.84
N GLN A 292 24.34 -8.21 -22.16
CA GLN A 292 25.62 -8.61 -22.75
C GLN A 292 26.75 -7.63 -22.40
N ALA A 293 26.48 -6.33 -22.41
CA ALA A 293 27.45 -5.32 -22.02
C ALA A 293 27.93 -5.50 -20.56
N LYS A 294 27.02 -5.81 -19.63
CA LYS A 294 27.35 -6.05 -18.21
C LYS A 294 28.16 -7.33 -17.95
N VAL A 295 28.14 -8.30 -18.86
CA VAL A 295 28.89 -9.56 -18.73
C VAL A 295 30.30 -9.42 -19.33
N ALA A 296 30.52 -8.43 -20.18
CA ALA A 296 31.81 -8.18 -20.82
C ALA A 296 32.75 -7.30 -19.97
N ASP A 297 32.21 -6.63 -18.94
CA ASP A 297 32.95 -5.85 -17.93
C ASP A 297 33.32 -6.71 -16.71
#